data_AF-A0AA40WFD1-F1
#
_entry.id   AF-A0AA40WFD1-F1
#
_cell.length_a   1.000
_cell.length_b   1.000
_cell.length_c   1.000
_cell.angle_alpha   90.00
_cell.angle_beta   90.00
_cell.angle_gamma   90.00
#
_symmetry.space_group_name_H-M   'P 1'
#
loop_
_entity.id
_entity.type
_entity.pdbx_description
1 polymer ?
#
loop_
_entity_poly.entity_id
_entity_poly.type
_entity_poly.pdbx_seq_one_letter_code
_entity_poly.pdbx_strand_id
1 'polypeptide(L)'
;KNLSIINDIFRAAHSLKSSAAFVGLYNLSDLAHKMENLLQLTRDGKLQVKLPLVNLLFQCFDLIKYVIRSVAEGNKIETPFTDMIQKLDAYEKDPTSFSNVAGASSAQAAPFSNAPASPVPAQKSVEALATSAASSAPAKSVSYSGLEIHLEAEEVRELEEEIRKSGKCW
;
A
#
# COMPACT_ATOMS: atom_id res chain seq x y z
N LYS A 1 11.63 10.98 15.24
CA LYS A 1 10.58 10.78 14.21
C LYS A 1 11.27 10.36 12.92
N ASN A 2 10.93 9.19 12.36
CA ASN A 2 11.56 8.67 11.14
C ASN A 2 10.91 9.30 9.90
N LEU A 3 11.24 10.57 9.62
CA LEU A 3 10.66 11.33 8.49
C LEU A 3 11.03 10.75 7.12
N SER A 4 12.20 10.09 7.01
CA SER A 4 12.60 9.38 5.79
C SER A 4 11.57 8.31 5.38
N ILE A 5 11.13 7.49 6.33
CA ILE A 5 10.14 6.43 6.08
C ILE A 5 8.81 7.02 5.58
N ILE A 6 8.36 8.14 6.17
CA ILE A 6 7.12 8.79 5.75
C ILE A 6 7.27 9.35 4.32
N ASN A 7 8.43 9.91 3.98
CA ASN A 7 8.71 10.39 2.63
C ASN A 7 8.72 9.27 1.59
N ASP A 8 9.28 8.11 1.94
CA ASP A 8 9.32 6.95 1.05
C ASP A 8 7.90 6.44 0.76
N ILE A 9 7.06 6.35 1.80
CA ILE A 9 5.66 5.94 1.65
C ILE A 9 4.86 6.98 0.87
N PHE A 10 5.06 8.27 1.14
CA PHE A 10 4.43 9.36 0.39
C PHE A 10 4.76 9.30 -1.11
N ARG A 11 6.04 9.09 -1.46
CA ARG A 11 6.47 8.93 -2.85
C ARG A 11 5.83 7.71 -3.51
N ALA A 12 5.77 6.59 -2.79
CA ALA A 12 5.10 5.39 -3.29
C ALA A 12 3.60 5.62 -3.54
N ALA A 13 2.90 6.31 -2.63
CA ALA A 13 1.49 6.66 -2.81
C ALA A 13 1.27 7.59 -4.02
N HIS A 14 2.13 8.60 -4.19
CA HIS A 14 2.08 9.51 -5.33
C HIS A 14 2.27 8.77 -6.67
N SER A 15 3.26 7.87 -6.74
CA SER A 15 3.45 7.02 -7.93
C SER A 15 2.25 6.11 -8.17
N LEU A 16 1.69 5.49 -7.12
CA LEU A 16 0.51 4.62 -7.23
C LEU A 16 -0.71 5.37 -7.77
N LYS A 17 -0.95 6.61 -7.31
CA LYS A 17 -2.04 7.46 -7.82
C LYS A 17 -1.95 7.63 -9.33
N SER A 18 -0.80 8.11 -9.83
CA SER A 18 -0.60 8.37 -11.25
C SER A 18 -0.68 7.09 -12.08
N SER A 19 -0.08 6.00 -11.60
CA SER A 19 -0.16 4.71 -12.29
C SER A 19 -1.58 4.15 -12.34
N ALA A 20 -2.35 4.25 -11.26
CA ALA A 20 -3.74 3.78 -11.20
C ALA A 20 -4.64 4.59 -12.14
N ALA A 21 -4.49 5.92 -12.18
CA ALA A 21 -5.22 6.78 -13.11
C ALA A 21 -4.87 6.46 -14.57
N PHE A 22 -3.60 6.25 -14.88
CA PHE A 22 -3.12 5.93 -16.22
C PHE A 22 -3.73 4.62 -16.77
N VAL A 23 -3.89 3.59 -15.94
CA VAL A 23 -4.52 2.32 -16.34
C VAL A 23 -6.05 2.32 -16.19
N GLY A 24 -6.66 3.45 -15.85
CA GLY A 24 -8.13 3.59 -15.71
C GLY A 24 -8.72 3.05 -14.41
N LEU A 25 -7.91 2.76 -13.39
CA LEU A 25 -8.37 2.35 -12.06
C LEU A 25 -8.67 3.58 -11.18
N TYR A 26 -9.66 4.39 -11.59
CA TYR A 26 -9.94 5.68 -10.95
C TYR A 26 -10.22 5.58 -9.44
N ASN A 27 -11.09 4.67 -9.00
CA ASN A 27 -11.37 4.49 -7.57
C ASN A 27 -10.10 4.17 -6.74
N LEU A 28 -9.12 3.48 -7.34
CA LEU A 28 -7.84 3.18 -6.71
C LEU A 28 -6.92 4.41 -6.68
N SER A 29 -6.93 5.21 -7.74
CA SER A 29 -6.27 6.52 -7.78
C SER A 29 -6.79 7.43 -6.67
N ASP A 30 -8.10 7.45 -6.45
CA ASP A 30 -8.76 8.29 -5.45
C ASP A 30 -8.36 7.90 -4.04
N LEU A 31 -8.37 6.58 -3.78
CA LEU A 31 -7.88 6.02 -2.53
C LEU A 31 -6.41 6.40 -2.28
N ALA A 32 -5.55 6.26 -3.30
CA ALA A 32 -4.14 6.62 -3.21
C ALA A 32 -3.95 8.12 -2.97
N HIS A 33 -4.78 8.98 -3.58
CA HIS A 33 -4.76 10.41 -3.35
C HIS A 33 -5.12 10.77 -1.89
N LYS A 34 -6.15 10.14 -1.31
CA LYS A 34 -6.50 10.35 0.10
C LYS A 34 -5.39 9.89 1.05
N MET A 35 -4.73 8.77 0.75
CA MET A 35 -3.55 8.34 1.50
C MET A 35 -2.39 9.35 1.39
N GLU A 36 -2.12 9.86 0.18
CA GLU A 36 -1.10 10.88 -0.09
C GLU A 36 -1.34 12.13 0.77
N ASN A 37 -2.59 12.61 0.87
CA ASN A 37 -2.94 13.79 1.67
C ASN A 37 -2.68 13.59 3.18
N LEU A 38 -3.07 12.44 3.75
CA LEU A 38 -2.78 12.16 5.16
C LEU A 38 -1.28 12.06 5.44
N LEU A 39 -0.52 11.44 4.53
CA LEU A 39 0.93 11.32 4.63
C LEU A 39 1.61 12.70 4.48
N GLN A 40 1.09 13.56 3.62
CA GLN A 40 1.52 14.95 3.44
C GLN A 40 1.35 15.75 4.73
N LEU A 41 0.16 15.70 5.34
CA LEU A 41 -0.10 16.34 6.64
C LEU A 41 0.81 15.83 7.74
N THR A 42 1.11 14.52 7.72
CA THR A 42 2.01 13.88 8.68
C THR A 42 3.45 14.36 8.49
N ARG A 43 3.92 14.43 7.23
CA ARG A 43 5.25 14.93 6.87
C ARG A 43 5.43 16.39 7.30
N ASP A 44 4.42 17.21 7.09
CA ASP A 44 4.43 18.64 7.43
C ASP A 44 4.27 18.88 8.95
N GLY A 45 4.11 17.81 9.75
CA GLY A 45 3.94 17.90 11.19
C GLY A 45 2.55 18.38 11.64
N LYS A 46 1.60 18.55 10.71
CA LYS A 46 0.21 18.96 10.97
C LYS A 46 -0.63 17.81 11.53
N LEU A 47 -0.28 16.58 11.21
CA LEU A 47 -0.92 15.36 11.70
C LEU A 47 0.08 14.49 12.47
N GLN A 48 -0.27 14.05 13.67
CA GLN A 48 0.58 13.13 14.42
C GLN A 48 0.28 11.68 14.04
N VAL A 49 1.34 10.88 13.84
CA VAL A 49 1.21 9.44 13.67
C VAL A 49 0.72 8.83 14.98
N LYS A 50 -0.48 8.27 14.94
CA LYS A 50 -1.09 7.50 16.02
C LYS A 50 -1.52 6.13 15.50
N LEU A 51 -1.76 5.19 16.41
CA LEU A 51 -2.19 3.84 16.06
C LEU A 51 -3.40 3.79 15.12
N PRO A 52 -4.46 4.63 15.29
CA PRO A 52 -5.58 4.63 14.37
C PRO A 52 -5.21 5.00 12.92
N LEU A 53 -4.30 5.97 12.71
CA LEU A 53 -3.79 6.31 11.37
C LEU A 53 -3.07 5.12 10.74
N VAL A 54 -2.19 4.46 11.50
CA VAL A 54 -1.42 3.31 11.00
C VAL A 54 -2.36 2.16 10.61
N ASN A 55 -3.37 1.86 11.44
CA ASN A 55 -4.37 0.83 11.14
C ASN A 55 -5.20 1.18 9.90
N LEU A 56 -5.52 2.46 9.70
CA LEU A 56 -6.26 2.91 8.53
C LEU A 56 -5.42 2.78 7.26
N LEU A 57 -4.14 3.14 7.31
CA LEU A 57 -3.22 2.94 6.19
C LEU A 57 -3.08 1.46 5.83
N PHE A 58 -2.97 0.56 6.80
CA PHE A 58 -2.93 -0.89 6.52
C PHE A 58 -4.20 -1.42 5.87
N GLN A 59 -5.39 -0.98 6.31
CA GLN A 59 -6.64 -1.33 5.63
C GLN A 59 -6.65 -0.88 4.16
N CYS A 60 -6.07 0.30 3.86
CA CYS A 60 -5.92 0.75 2.48
C CYS A 60 -4.95 -0.14 1.69
N PHE A 61 -3.82 -0.53 2.26
CA PHE A 61 -2.87 -1.46 1.61
C PHE A 61 -3.50 -2.81 1.31
N ASP A 62 -4.29 -3.37 2.22
CA ASP A 62 -5.00 -4.63 1.99
C ASP A 62 -6.00 -4.51 0.85
N LEU A 63 -6.74 -3.40 0.79
CA LEU A 63 -7.66 -3.11 -0.31
C LEU A 63 -6.92 -2.95 -1.64
N ILE A 64 -5.82 -2.20 -1.68
CA ILE A 64 -4.98 -2.03 -2.88
C ILE A 64 -4.52 -3.40 -3.40
N LYS A 65 -4.00 -4.26 -2.51
CA LYS A 65 -3.53 -5.60 -2.88
C LYS A 65 -4.65 -6.47 -3.43
N TYR A 66 -5.83 -6.42 -2.82
CA TYR A 66 -7.02 -7.13 -3.30
C TYR A 66 -7.42 -6.68 -4.71
N VAL A 67 -7.46 -5.37 -4.96
CA VAL A 67 -7.82 -4.79 -6.26
C VAL A 67 -6.83 -5.20 -7.34
N ILE A 68 -5.53 -5.04 -7.09
CA ILE A 68 -4.48 -5.41 -8.04
C ILE A 68 -4.58 -6.89 -8.40
N ARG A 69 -4.80 -7.76 -7.40
CA ARG A 69 -4.98 -9.19 -7.62
C ARG A 69 -6.23 -9.49 -8.45
N SER A 70 -7.36 -8.85 -8.12
CA SER A 70 -8.62 -9.04 -8.84
C SER A 70 -8.50 -8.64 -10.31
N VAL A 71 -7.84 -7.51 -10.59
CA VAL A 71 -7.56 -7.05 -11.96
C VAL A 71 -6.67 -8.03 -12.69
N ALA A 72 -5.61 -8.53 -12.05
CA ALA A 72 -4.70 -9.50 -12.65
C ALA A 72 -5.38 -10.84 -12.99
N GLU A 73 -6.40 -11.22 -12.22
CA GLU A 73 -7.21 -12.42 -12.44
C GLU A 73 -8.37 -12.18 -13.43
N GLY A 74 -8.59 -10.94 -13.90
CA GLY A 74 -9.70 -10.57 -14.77
C GLY A 74 -11.06 -10.51 -14.06
N ASN A 75 -11.05 -10.50 -12.72
CA ASN A 75 -12.25 -10.44 -11.90
C ASN A 75 -12.82 -9.03 -11.87
N LYS A 76 -14.14 -8.94 -11.79
CA LYS A 76 -14.81 -7.66 -11.53
C LYS A 76 -14.45 -7.18 -10.13
N ILE A 77 -14.09 -5.92 -10.02
CA ILE A 77 -13.77 -5.28 -8.76
C ILE A 77 -15.09 -4.94 -8.04
N GLU A 78 -15.49 -5.77 -7.08
CA GLU A 78 -16.58 -5.47 -6.14
C GLU A 78 -15.94 -5.01 -4.83
N THR A 79 -15.79 -3.69 -4.63
CA THR A 79 -15.01 -3.17 -3.48
C THR A 79 -15.60 -1.95 -2.79
N PRO A 80 -15.34 -1.82 -1.48
CA PRO A 80 -15.81 -0.72 -0.64
C PRO A 80 -14.89 0.51 -0.73
N PHE A 81 -14.54 0.97 -1.94
CA PHE A 81 -13.70 2.17 -2.09
C PHE A 81 -14.33 3.38 -1.40
N THR A 82 -15.64 3.55 -1.58
CA THR A 82 -16.41 4.65 -0.98
C THR A 82 -16.26 4.67 0.54
N ASP A 83 -16.42 3.51 1.21
CA ASP A 83 -16.32 3.44 2.67
C ASP A 83 -14.91 3.74 3.15
N MET A 84 -13.89 3.26 2.44
CA MET A 84 -12.49 3.50 2.81
C MET A 84 -12.09 4.96 2.62
N ILE A 85 -12.50 5.56 1.50
CA ILE A 85 -12.30 6.98 1.20
C ILE A 85 -12.99 7.84 2.27
N GLN A 86 -14.22 7.52 2.64
CA GLN A 86 -14.94 8.22 3.71
C GLN A 86 -14.24 8.11 5.06
N LYS A 87 -13.68 6.95 5.41
CA LYS A 87 -12.90 6.78 6.64
C LYS A 87 -11.63 7.66 6.63
N LEU A 88 -10.94 7.75 5.49
CA LEU A 88 -9.77 8.61 5.34
C LEU A 88 -10.15 10.10 5.47
N ASP A 89 -11.20 10.53 4.80
CA ASP A 89 -11.71 11.91 4.88
C ASP A 89 -12.17 12.27 6.30
N ALA A 90 -12.84 11.33 6.99
CA ALA A 90 -13.25 11.53 8.38
C ALA A 90 -12.03 11.63 9.30
N TYR A 91 -11.00 10.80 9.09
CA TYR A 91 -9.76 10.86 9.86
C TYR A 91 -9.00 12.17 9.63
N GLU A 92 -8.99 12.68 8.39
CA GLU A 92 -8.38 13.96 8.04
C GLU A 92 -9.03 15.12 8.79
N LYS A 93 -10.37 15.14 8.83
CA LYS A 93 -11.16 16.21 9.47
C LYS A 93 -11.13 16.14 10.99
N ASP A 94 -11.26 14.95 11.55
CA ASP A 94 -11.23 14.73 12.99
C ASP A 94 -10.47 13.43 13.36
N PRO A 95 -9.15 13.53 13.58
CA PRO A 95 -8.34 12.40 14.01
C PRO A 95 -8.71 11.87 15.41
N THR A 96 -9.47 12.63 16.21
CA THR A 96 -9.82 12.27 17.59
C THR A 96 -11.02 11.32 17.66
N SER A 97 -11.90 11.37 16.66
CA SER A 97 -13.07 10.48 16.52
C SER A 97 -12.73 8.99 16.39
N PHE A 98 -11.49 8.66 16.03
CA PHE A 98 -11.01 7.27 15.87
C PHE A 98 -10.36 6.70 17.14
N SER A 99 -10.39 7.45 18.23
CA SER A 99 -9.72 7.13 19.48
C SER A 99 -10.64 6.37 20.45
N ASN A 100 -11.31 5.29 20.02
CA ASN A 100 -11.93 4.36 20.98
C ASN A 100 -12.24 2.97 20.40
N VAL A 101 -11.23 2.08 20.36
CA VAL A 101 -11.44 0.61 20.33
C VAL A 101 -10.44 -0.10 21.27
N ALA A 102 -9.86 0.61 22.24
CA ALA A 102 -9.00 0.03 23.27
C ALA A 102 -9.79 -0.09 24.57
N GLY A 103 -10.72 -1.05 24.60
CA GLY A 103 -11.61 -1.23 25.74
C GLY A 103 -12.36 -2.56 25.77
N ALA A 104 -11.69 -3.68 25.44
CA ALA A 104 -12.04 -5.03 25.92
C ALA A 104 -11.03 -6.09 25.42
N SER A 105 -9.91 -6.25 26.13
CA SER A 105 -9.34 -7.58 26.40
C SER A 105 -8.28 -7.45 27.49
N SER A 106 -8.75 -7.35 28.73
CA SER A 106 -7.99 -7.78 29.89
C SER A 106 -8.12 -9.30 30.00
N ALA A 107 -7.16 -10.04 29.46
CA ALA A 107 -6.99 -11.46 29.72
C ALA A 107 -5.52 -11.77 30.00
N GLN A 108 -5.19 -11.68 31.29
CA GLN A 108 -4.18 -12.42 32.05
C GLN A 108 -2.81 -12.69 31.39
N ALA A 109 -1.82 -11.96 31.89
CA ALA A 109 -0.46 -12.43 31.98
C ALA A 109 -0.39 -13.69 32.87
N ALA A 110 0.03 -14.81 32.29
CA ALA A 110 0.57 -15.94 33.04
C ALA A 110 2.11 -15.80 33.07
N PRO A 111 2.75 -15.97 34.24
CA PRO A 111 4.18 -15.71 34.43
C PRO A 111 5.08 -16.80 33.84
N PHE A 112 6.27 -16.38 33.44
CA PHE A 112 7.40 -17.18 32.98
C PHE A 112 7.74 -18.34 33.94
N SER A 113 7.94 -19.54 33.38
CA SER A 113 8.71 -20.61 34.02
C SER A 113 9.97 -20.87 33.20
N ASN A 114 11.12 -20.50 33.78
CA ASN A 114 12.46 -20.80 33.28
C ASN A 114 12.91 -22.21 33.69
N ALA A 115 13.84 -22.75 32.89
CA ALA A 115 14.83 -23.82 33.14
C ALA A 115 14.53 -25.22 32.54
N PRO A 116 15.56 -26.02 32.22
CA PRO A 116 16.84 -25.69 31.55
C PRO A 116 17.16 -26.67 30.38
N ALA A 117 18.22 -26.34 29.64
CA ALA A 117 18.75 -27.06 28.48
C ALA A 117 19.55 -28.34 28.79
N SER A 118 19.47 -29.33 27.88
CA SER A 118 20.55 -30.20 27.33
C SER A 118 20.05 -31.64 27.06
N PRO A 119 20.74 -32.47 26.25
CA PRO A 119 21.82 -32.22 25.28
C PRO A 119 21.54 -32.79 23.87
N VAL A 120 22.41 -32.38 22.94
CA VAL A 120 22.61 -32.92 21.59
C VAL A 120 23.16 -34.36 21.66
N PRO A 121 22.78 -35.23 20.71
CA PRO A 121 23.79 -35.98 19.94
C PRO A 121 23.43 -35.94 18.44
N ALA A 122 24.28 -36.22 17.47
CA ALA A 122 25.72 -36.34 17.30
C ALA A 122 25.86 -36.49 15.77
N GLN A 123 26.91 -35.90 15.20
CA GLN A 123 27.17 -35.86 13.77
C GLN A 123 27.54 -37.25 13.21
N LYS A 124 27.22 -37.48 11.93
CA LYS A 124 28.05 -38.34 11.07
C LYS A 124 28.17 -37.76 9.67
N SER A 125 29.41 -37.39 9.35
CA SER A 125 29.90 -36.94 8.06
C SER A 125 29.90 -38.07 7.02
N VAL A 126 29.66 -37.71 5.76
CA VAL A 126 30.40 -38.27 4.61
C VAL A 126 30.66 -37.16 3.60
N GLU A 127 31.87 -37.20 3.06
CA GLU A 127 32.59 -36.15 2.34
C GLU A 127 32.37 -36.20 0.82
N ALA A 128 32.66 -35.05 0.22
CA ALA A 128 32.66 -34.61 -1.17
C ALA A 128 32.82 -35.61 -2.34
N LEU A 129 32.15 -35.27 -3.45
CA LEU A 129 32.81 -35.25 -4.76
C LEU A 129 32.28 -34.07 -5.60
N ALA A 130 33.21 -33.22 -6.01
CA ALA A 130 33.00 -32.09 -6.91
C ALA A 130 32.68 -32.55 -8.34
N THR A 131 31.89 -31.77 -9.07
CA THR A 131 32.30 -31.02 -10.28
C THR A 131 31.06 -30.73 -11.14
N SER A 132 30.91 -29.46 -11.53
CA SER A 132 30.54 -29.02 -12.89
C SER A 132 29.42 -27.97 -12.94
N ALA A 133 29.87 -26.78 -13.33
CA ALA A 133 29.27 -25.92 -14.34
C ALA A 133 27.87 -25.32 -14.09
N ALA A 134 27.91 -24.02 -13.76
CA ALA A 134 27.28 -22.96 -14.55
C ALA A 134 26.13 -23.37 -15.48
N SER A 135 24.92 -22.94 -15.15
CA SER A 135 24.01 -22.40 -16.16
C SER A 135 22.98 -21.47 -15.53
N SER A 136 23.30 -20.19 -15.62
CA SER A 136 22.32 -19.12 -15.69
C SER A 136 21.34 -19.41 -16.84
N ALA A 137 20.07 -19.63 -16.50
CA ALA A 137 18.98 -19.55 -17.47
C ALA A 137 18.06 -18.39 -17.04
N PRO A 138 17.72 -17.48 -17.97
CA PRO A 138 17.36 -16.11 -17.64
C PRO A 138 15.89 -15.96 -17.22
N ALA A 139 15.64 -15.00 -16.35
CA ALA A 139 14.35 -14.34 -16.26
C ALA A 139 13.93 -13.94 -17.68
N LYS A 140 12.72 -14.33 -18.12
CA LYS A 140 12.15 -13.79 -19.36
C LYS A 140 12.03 -12.28 -19.18
N SER A 141 12.96 -11.55 -19.79
CA SER A 141 12.85 -10.13 -20.06
C SER A 141 11.68 -9.97 -21.02
N VAL A 142 10.52 -9.58 -20.49
CA VAL A 142 9.47 -9.03 -21.33
C VAL A 142 9.93 -7.63 -21.69
N SER A 143 10.47 -7.48 -22.90
CA SER A 143 10.72 -6.18 -23.50
C SER A 143 9.36 -5.60 -23.88
N TYR A 144 8.88 -4.61 -23.12
CA TYR A 144 7.78 -3.77 -23.57
C TYR A 144 8.36 -2.75 -24.53
N SER A 145 8.44 -3.12 -25.81
CA SER A 145 8.68 -2.16 -26.89
C SER A 145 7.46 -1.24 -26.99
N GLY A 146 7.65 0.01 -26.57
CA GLY A 146 6.93 1.19 -27.05
C GLY A 146 5.41 1.14 -27.05
N LEU A 147 4.79 1.57 -25.94
CA LEU A 147 3.54 2.32 -26.03
C LEU A 147 3.88 3.80 -25.83
N GLU A 148 4.29 4.48 -26.90
CA GLU A 148 4.18 5.94 -26.95
C GLU A 148 2.70 6.27 -27.08
N ILE A 149 2.06 6.56 -25.94
CA ILE A 149 0.75 7.21 -25.94
C ILE A 149 1.02 8.69 -26.20
N HIS A 150 1.00 9.07 -27.49
CA HIS A 150 0.86 10.46 -27.90
C HIS A 150 -0.56 10.90 -27.53
N LEU A 151 -0.72 11.50 -26.36
CA LEU A 151 -1.91 12.29 -26.02
C LEU A 151 -1.68 13.69 -26.58
N GLU A 152 -2.38 14.03 -27.66
CA GLU A 152 -2.38 15.40 -28.16
C GLU A 152 -2.98 16.32 -27.09
N ALA A 153 -2.32 17.45 -26.86
CA ALA A 153 -2.62 18.39 -25.76
C ALA A 153 -4.05 18.97 -25.80
N GLU A 154 -4.78 18.76 -26.90
CA GLU A 154 -6.14 19.26 -27.08
C GLU A 154 -7.19 18.37 -26.39
N GLU A 155 -7.01 17.04 -26.34
CA GLU A 155 -7.95 16.13 -25.66
C GLU A 155 -7.91 16.26 -24.13
N VAL A 156 -6.73 16.58 -23.58
CA VAL A 156 -6.56 16.81 -22.13
C VAL A 156 -7.33 18.06 -21.68
N ARG A 157 -7.38 19.10 -22.53
CA ARG A 157 -8.09 20.35 -22.23
C ARG A 157 -9.60 20.19 -22.23
N GLU A 158 -10.15 19.38 -23.14
CA GLU A 158 -11.59 19.14 -23.20
C GLU A 158 -12.06 18.32 -21.99
N LEU A 159 -11.26 17.35 -21.55
CA LEU A 159 -11.51 16.60 -20.32
C LEU A 159 -11.40 17.46 -19.05
N GLU A 160 -10.43 18.39 -18.98
CA GLU A 160 -10.32 19.35 -17.88
C GLU A 160 -11.52 20.32 -17.83
N GLU A 161 -12.03 20.76 -18.99
CA GLU A 161 -13.25 21.58 -19.05
C GLU A 161 -14.50 20.81 -18.60
N GLU A 162 -14.60 19.53 -18.96
CA GLU A 162 -15.74 18.70 -18.59
C GLU A 162 -15.73 18.33 -17.10
N ILE A 163 -14.56 18.05 -16.52
CA ILE A 163 -14.39 17.88 -15.08
C ILE A 163 -14.78 19.17 -14.32
N ARG A 164 -14.33 20.33 -14.80
CA ARG A 164 -14.69 21.65 -14.26
C ARG A 164 -16.18 21.94 -14.36
N LYS A 165 -16.85 21.58 -15.47
CA LYS A 165 -18.31 21.73 -15.65
C LYS A 165 -19.12 20.78 -14.79
N SER A 166 -18.62 19.57 -14.56
CA SER A 166 -19.33 18.55 -13.77
C SER A 166 -19.40 18.88 -12.27
N GLY A 167 -18.68 19.91 -11.81
CA GLY A 167 -18.63 20.30 -10.40
C GLY A 167 -18.01 19.23 -9.49
N LYS A 168 -17.47 18.15 -10.06
CA LYS A 168 -16.67 17.15 -9.35
C LYS A 168 -15.28 17.73 -9.13
N CYS A 169 -15.22 18.66 -8.18
CA CYS A 169 -13.98 19.14 -7.61
C CYS A 169 -13.32 17.96 -6.87
N TRP A 170 -12.12 17.60 -7.29
CA TRP A 170 -11.26 16.62 -6.62
C TRP A 170 -10.43 17.29 -5.52
#